data_AF-A0A7V3RRN3-F1
#
_entry.id   AF-A0A7V3RRN3-F1
#
_cell.length_a   1.000
_cell.length_b   1.000
_cell.length_c   1.000
_cell.angle_alpha   90.00
_cell.angle_beta   90.00
_cell.angle_gamma   90.00
#
_symmetry.space_group_name_H-M   'P 1'
#
loop_
_entity.id
_entity.type
_entity.pdbx_description
1 polymer ?
#
loop_
_entity_poly.entity_id
_entity_poly.type
_entity_poly.pdbx_seq_one_letter_code
_entity_poly.pdbx_strand_id
1 'polypeptide(L)' 'MMLGWKWLAAVSGLLILSTTFPVRGEAAKGPTAAGPVSYYKDIRPIFQAHCQGCHQPAKAKGEYIMT' A
#
# COMPACT_ATOMS: atom_id res chain seq x y z
N MET A 1 6.10 42.76 -10.12
CA MET A 1 7.26 41.85 -10.03
C MET A 1 7.38 41.10 -8.68
N MET A 2 6.30 40.58 -8.08
CA MET A 2 6.41 39.79 -6.82
C MET A 2 5.73 38.42 -6.86
N LEU A 3 5.01 38.09 -7.93
CA LEU A 3 4.36 36.78 -8.06
C LEU A 3 5.32 35.70 -8.59
N GLY A 4 6.33 36.02 -9.42
CA GLY A 4 7.21 35.02 -10.05
C GLY A 4 8.19 34.29 -9.12
N TRP A 5 8.64 34.93 -8.04
CA TRP A 5 9.61 34.31 -7.10
C TRP A 5 8.97 33.24 -6.22
N LYS A 6 7.68 33.42 -5.88
CA LYS A 6 6.91 32.47 -5.06
C LYS A 6 6.66 31.13 -5.79
N TRP A 7 6.53 31.16 -7.12
CA TRP A 7 6.35 29.95 -7.93
C TRP A 7 7.67 29.17 -8.13
N LEU A 8 8.80 29.85 -8.25
CA LEU A 8 10.13 29.19 -8.35
C LEU A 8 10.55 28.49 -7.03
N ALA A 9 10.22 29.08 -5.88
CA ALA A 9 10.46 28.46 -4.58
C ALA A 9 9.58 27.22 -4.32
N ALA A 10 8.33 27.24 -4.80
CA ALA A 10 7.40 26.12 -4.67
C ALA A 10 7.81 24.90 -5.52
N VAL A 11 8.35 25.12 -6.72
CA VAL A 11 8.85 24.04 -7.59
C VAL A 11 10.19 23.47 -7.08
N SER A 12 11.03 24.30 -6.45
CA SER A 12 12.31 23.85 -5.86
C SER A 12 12.13 23.04 -4.56
N GLY A 13 11.09 23.32 -3.77
CA GLY A 13 10.77 22.52 -2.57
C GLY A 13 10.24 21.12 -2.88
N LEU A 14 9.61 20.94 -4.04
CA LEU A 14 9.02 19.67 -4.47
C LEU A 14 10.06 18.67 -5.01
N LEU A 15 11.26 19.14 -5.38
CA LEU A 15 12.30 18.30 -5.97
C LEU A 15 13.14 17.53 -4.94
N ILE A 16 13.15 17.95 -3.67
CA ILE A 16 14.03 17.39 -2.62
C ILE A 16 13.37 16.19 -1.90
N LEU A 17 12.05 16.00 -2.02
CA LEU A 17 11.34 14.92 -1.31
C LEU A 17 11.32 13.57 -2.07
N SER A 18 11.85 13.50 -3.29
CA SER A 18 11.71 12.32 -4.17
C SER A 18 12.80 11.26 -4.01
N THR A 19 13.86 11.49 -3.22
CA THR A 19 15.05 10.61 -3.21
C THR A 19 15.04 9.51 -2.15
N THR A 20 14.02 9.40 -1.31
CA THR A 20 13.96 8.38 -0.24
C THR A 20 12.76 7.43 -0.35
N PHE A 21 12.40 7.00 -1.57
CA PHE A 21 11.49 5.86 -1.73
C PHE A 21 12.31 4.56 -1.67
N PRO A 22 12.23 3.76 -0.59
CA PRO A 22 12.86 2.44 -0.59
C PRO A 22 12.17 1.55 -1.63
N VAL A 23 12.93 1.18 -2.67
CA VAL A 23 12.53 0.15 -3.63
C VAL A 23 12.40 -1.17 -2.85
N ARG A 24 11.18 -1.64 -2.65
CA ARG A 24 10.91 -2.98 -2.13
C ARG A 24 11.08 -3.96 -3.28
N GLY A 25 12.23 -4.63 -3.32
CA GLY A 25 12.42 -5.76 -4.24
C GLY A 25 11.55 -6.94 -3.82
N GLU A 26 10.67 -7.41 -4.71
CA GLU A 26 10.02 -8.70 -4.57
C GLU A 26 11.03 -9.81 -4.86
N ALA A 27 11.46 -10.49 -3.80
CA ALA A 27 12.20 -11.73 -3.95
C ALA A 27 11.28 -12.78 -4.58
N ALA A 28 11.67 -13.30 -5.75
CA ALA A 28 10.98 -14.40 -6.39
C ALA A 28 11.00 -15.62 -5.46
N LYS A 29 9.83 -15.96 -4.91
CA LYS A 29 9.63 -17.14 -4.07
C LYS A 29 9.67 -18.36 -4.99
N GLY A 30 10.80 -19.06 -5.04
CA GLY A 30 10.91 -20.35 -5.71
C GLY A 30 9.92 -21.37 -5.11
N PRO A 31 9.68 -22.52 -5.77
CA PRO A 31 8.72 -23.52 -5.31
C PRO A 31 9.19 -24.13 -3.98
N THR A 32 8.79 -23.51 -2.88
CA THR A 32 8.98 -24.04 -1.54
C THR A 32 7.99 -25.17 -1.34
N ALA A 33 8.47 -26.36 -0.96
CA ALA A 33 7.62 -27.39 -0.35
C ALA A 33 6.70 -26.69 0.67
N ALA A 34 5.38 -26.84 0.51
CA ALA A 34 4.41 -26.02 1.21
C ALA A 34 4.55 -26.25 2.72
N GLY A 35 5.31 -25.36 3.36
CA GLY A 35 5.40 -25.29 4.80
C GLY A 35 4.03 -24.96 5.41
N PRO A 36 3.94 -24.92 6.74
CA PRO A 36 2.70 -24.58 7.41
C PRO A 36 2.15 -23.24 6.90
N VAL A 37 0.86 -23.22 6.58
CA VAL A 37 0.18 -22.01 6.11
C VAL A 37 0.11 -21.01 7.26
N SER A 38 0.57 -19.79 7.00
CA SER A 38 0.52 -18.69 7.95
C SER A 38 -0.61 -17.74 7.59
N TYR A 39 -1.52 -17.51 8.53
CA TYR A 39 -2.60 -16.54 8.34
C TYR A 39 -2.07 -15.16 7.92
N TYR A 40 -1.04 -14.64 8.60
CA TYR A 40 -0.53 -13.30 8.34
C TYR A 40 0.22 -13.17 7.02
N LYS A 41 0.98 -14.19 6.63
CA LYS A 41 1.81 -14.13 5.41
C LYS A 41 1.05 -14.54 4.17
N ASP A 42 0.14 -15.51 4.30
CA ASP A 42 -0.47 -16.17 3.14
C ASP A 42 -1.94 -15.79 2.97
N ILE A 43 -2.72 -15.66 4.05
CA ILE A 43 -4.18 -15.44 3.96
C ILE A 43 -4.56 -13.95 4.00
N ARG A 44 -4.00 -13.19 4.94
CA ARG A 44 -4.37 -11.79 5.17
C ARG A 44 -4.22 -10.91 3.91
N PRO A 45 -3.16 -11.02 3.10
CA PRO A 45 -3.02 -10.20 1.90
C PRO A 45 -4.14 -10.44 0.88
N ILE A 46 -4.65 -11.67 0.79
CA ILE A 46 -5.75 -12.04 -0.11
C ILE A 46 -7.04 -11.33 0.32
N PHE A 47 -7.38 -11.39 1.61
CA PHE A 47 -8.57 -10.72 2.14
C PHE A 47 -8.49 -9.20 2.03
N GLN A 48 -7.31 -8.62 2.24
CA GLN A 48 -7.06 -7.19 2.04
C GLN A 48 -7.28 -6.77 0.59
N ALA A 49 -6.77 -7.55 -0.37
CA ALA A 49 -6.85 -7.23 -1.79
C ALA A 49 -8.26 -7.37 -2.37
N HIS A 50 -9.02 -8.38 -1.94
CA HIS A 50 -10.23 -8.79 -2.65
C HIS A 50 -11.53 -8.69 -1.86
N CYS A 51 -11.47 -8.59 -0.53
CA CYS A 51 -12.66 -8.83 0.28
C CYS A 51 -12.97 -7.66 1.23
N GLN A 52 -11.97 -7.15 1.94
CA GLN A 52 -12.14 -6.07 2.91
C GLN A 52 -12.61 -4.74 2.29
N GLY A 53 -12.53 -4.53 0.98
CA GLY A 53 -13.11 -3.33 0.36
C GLY A 53 -14.62 -3.18 0.58
N CYS A 54 -15.35 -4.31 0.58
CA CYS A 54 -16.79 -4.38 0.75
C CYS A 54 -17.24 -5.00 2.08
N HIS A 55 -16.34 -5.71 2.78
CA HIS A 55 -16.60 -6.41 4.04
C HIS A 55 -15.69 -5.87 5.14
N GLN A 56 -15.76 -4.58 5.37
CA GLN A 56 -15.02 -3.92 6.43
C GLN A 56 -15.98 -3.32 7.46
N PRO A 57 -15.55 -3.04 8.70
CA PRO A 57 -16.45 -2.59 9.77
C PRO A 57 -17.31 -1.36 9.45
N ALA A 58 -16.74 -0.38 8.76
CA ALA A 58 -17.41 0.82 8.27
C ALA A 58 -18.25 0.63 6.98
N LYS A 59 -18.15 -0.52 6.29
CA LYS A 59 -18.98 -0.89 5.12
C LYS A 59 -19.13 -2.42 5.10
N ALA A 60 -20.20 -2.89 5.72
CA ALA A 60 -20.55 -4.31 5.85
C ALA A 60 -21.55 -4.72 4.77
N LYS A 61 -21.12 -4.76 3.50
CA LYS A 61 -22.04 -5.20 2.44
C LYS A 61 -22.44 -6.65 2.68
N GLY A 62 -23.71 -6.96 2.46
CA GLY A 62 -24.24 -8.30 2.70
C GLY A 62 -24.18 -8.73 4.17
N GLU A 63 -24.17 -7.79 5.11
CA GLU A 63 -24.19 -8.03 6.56
C GLU A 63 -23.02 -8.88 7.08
N TYR A 64 -21.89 -8.87 6.36
CA TYR A 64 -20.69 -9.62 6.75
C TYR A 64 -19.51 -8.69 7.01
N ILE A 65 -18.91 -8.83 8.20
CA ILE A 65 -17.72 -8.12 8.68
C ILE A 65 -16.59 -9.13 8.82
N MET A 66 -15.45 -8.88 8.16
CA MET A 66 -14.21 -9.63 8.43
C MET A 66 -13.56 -9.10 9.71
N THR A 67 -13.99 -9.64 10.85
CA THR A 67 -13.33 -9.47 12.16
C THR A 67 -12.15 -10.42 12.30
#